data_AF-A0A2D9IQ65-F1
#
_entry.id   AF-A0A2D9IQ65-F1
#
_cell.length_a   1.000
_cell.length_b   1.000
_cell.length_c   1.000
_cell.angle_alpha   90.00
_cell.angle_beta   90.00
_cell.angle_gamma   90.00
#
_symmetry.space_group_name_H-M   'P 1'
#
loop_
_entity.id
_entity.type
_entity.pdbx_description
1 polymer ?
#
loop_
_entity_poly.entity_id
_entity_poly.type
_entity_poly.pdbx_seq_one_letter_code
_entity_poly.pdbx_strand_id
1 'polypeptide(L)'
;MLKIKMIKAIYLISIFSLFLLSCQNIDQENQGSIINRDAEIALQNLFEIDPDTISIYKNAPATLIIPRITKAGVVLGGAYGEGVLRINEAPVDYYSLASASYGFQIGAQQYSNIIFFMTEEALQKFRVKDGWELGADAEVVFRDKGYSIGVSSKTISKPVYAVVFDQKGLLAGTSLVGAKFSRLIR
;
A
#
# COMPACT_ATOMS: atom_id res chain seq x y z
N MET A 1 -53.68 -32.87 8.92
CA MET A 1 -52.25 -32.71 9.30
C MET A 1 -51.36 -32.06 8.22
N LEU A 2 -51.74 -32.06 6.93
CA LEU A 2 -50.94 -31.52 5.83
C LEU A 2 -50.95 -29.97 5.71
N LYS A 3 -52.07 -29.30 6.04
CA LYS A 3 -52.22 -27.83 5.87
C LYS A 3 -51.33 -26.98 6.80
N ILE A 4 -50.95 -27.50 7.97
CA ILE A 4 -50.12 -26.78 8.97
C ILE A 4 -48.64 -26.73 8.56
N LYS A 5 -48.15 -27.75 7.84
CA LYS A 5 -46.78 -27.75 7.28
C LYS A 5 -46.62 -26.74 6.14
N MET A 6 -47.66 -26.55 5.31
CA MET A 6 -47.63 -25.56 4.22
C MET A 6 -47.58 -24.12 4.72
N ILE A 7 -48.29 -23.79 5.80
CA ILE A 7 -48.30 -22.41 6.36
C ILE A 7 -46.93 -22.05 6.98
N LYS A 8 -46.26 -23.01 7.64
CA LYS A 8 -44.87 -22.82 8.11
C LYS A 8 -43.88 -22.69 6.96
N ALA A 9 -44.06 -23.43 5.88
CA ALA A 9 -43.19 -23.35 4.70
C ALA A 9 -43.32 -21.98 3.98
N ILE A 10 -44.52 -21.40 3.94
CA ILE A 10 -44.77 -20.08 3.34
C ILE A 10 -44.16 -18.95 4.19
N TYR A 11 -44.22 -19.03 5.52
CA TYR A 11 -43.55 -18.08 6.42
C TYR A 11 -42.02 -18.19 6.36
N LEU A 12 -41.48 -19.40 6.18
CA LEU A 12 -40.03 -19.62 6.10
C LEU A 12 -39.41 -19.07 4.80
N ILE A 13 -40.19 -19.02 3.71
CA ILE A 13 -39.76 -18.49 2.41
C ILE A 13 -39.86 -16.96 2.36
N SER A 14 -40.81 -16.35 3.09
CA SER A 14 -40.99 -14.89 3.15
C SER A 14 -39.83 -14.17 3.85
N ILE A 15 -39.18 -14.81 4.84
CA ILE A 15 -38.05 -14.21 5.58
C ILE A 15 -36.75 -14.21 4.75
N PHE A 16 -36.62 -15.10 3.76
CA PHE A 16 -35.44 -15.17 2.90
C PHE A 16 -35.40 -14.09 1.82
N SER A 17 -36.56 -13.52 1.46
CA SER A 17 -36.67 -12.57 0.34
C SER A 17 -36.49 -11.09 0.74
N LEU A 18 -36.31 -10.78 2.04
CA LEU A 18 -36.14 -9.41 2.52
C LEU A 18 -34.67 -8.96 2.69
N PHE A 19 -33.69 -9.79 2.33
CA PHE A 19 -32.26 -9.48 2.50
C PHE A 19 -31.56 -8.99 1.22
N LEU A 20 -32.28 -8.78 0.11
CA LEU A 20 -31.68 -8.46 -1.20
C LEU A 20 -31.99 -7.03 -1.70
N LEU A 21 -32.14 -6.06 -0.81
CA LEU A 21 -32.33 -4.64 -1.18
C LEU A 21 -31.38 -3.70 -0.43
N SER A 22 -30.10 -4.08 -0.32
CA SER A 22 -29.05 -3.17 0.13
C SER A 22 -27.80 -3.28 -0.72
N CYS A 23 -27.93 -2.98 -2.02
CA CYS A 23 -26.83 -2.39 -2.76
C CYS A 23 -27.09 -0.88 -2.84
N GLN A 24 -26.73 -0.17 -1.78
CA GLN A 24 -26.55 1.27 -1.87
C GLN A 24 -25.17 1.53 -2.48
N ASN A 25 -25.18 2.14 -3.68
CA ASN A 25 -24.00 2.58 -4.41
C ASN A 25 -23.33 3.74 -3.68
N ILE A 26 -22.49 3.47 -2.68
CA ILE A 26 -21.71 4.49 -1.94
C ILE A 26 -20.27 4.01 -1.76
N ASP A 27 -19.50 3.74 -2.83
CA ASP A 27 -18.13 3.20 -2.61
C ASP A 27 -17.10 3.50 -3.72
N GLN A 28 -17.27 4.56 -4.52
CA GLN A 28 -16.25 4.92 -5.53
C GLN A 28 -15.60 6.28 -5.26
N GLU A 29 -16.37 7.31 -4.89
CA GLU A 29 -15.82 8.64 -4.57
C GLU A 29 -15.07 8.67 -3.22
N ASN A 30 -15.46 7.81 -2.27
CA ASN A 30 -14.91 7.80 -0.91
C ASN A 30 -13.55 7.07 -0.80
N GLN A 31 -13.27 6.10 -1.68
CA GLN A 31 -12.04 5.29 -1.58
C GLN A 31 -10.78 6.10 -1.91
N GLY A 32 -10.81 6.94 -2.94
CA GLY A 32 -9.70 7.86 -3.24
C GLY A 32 -9.46 8.85 -2.10
N SER A 33 -10.52 9.36 -1.49
CA SER A 33 -10.44 10.23 -0.30
C SER A 33 -9.77 9.54 0.90
N ILE A 34 -10.11 8.28 1.17
CA ILE A 34 -9.50 7.49 2.24
C ILE A 34 -8.01 7.22 1.96
N ILE A 35 -7.65 6.77 0.75
CA ILE A 35 -6.25 6.51 0.39
C ILE A 35 -5.42 7.79 0.51
N ASN A 36 -5.95 8.93 0.06
CA ASN A 36 -5.27 10.22 0.16
C ASN A 36 -5.05 10.65 1.61
N ARG A 37 -6.06 10.49 2.45
CA ARG A 37 -5.97 10.77 3.89
C ARG A 37 -4.94 9.87 4.58
N ASP A 38 -5.01 8.57 4.33
CA ASP A 38 -4.10 7.61 4.97
C ASP A 38 -2.66 7.81 4.47
N ALA A 39 -2.48 8.16 3.19
CA ALA A 39 -1.19 8.56 2.63
C ALA A 39 -0.63 9.82 3.29
N GLU A 40 -1.47 10.81 3.57
CA GLU A 40 -1.06 12.03 4.27
C GLU A 40 -0.58 11.72 5.70
N ILE A 41 -1.33 10.89 6.43
CA ILE A 41 -0.95 10.43 7.78
C ILE A 41 0.38 9.67 7.74
N ALA A 42 0.55 8.77 6.77
CA ALA A 42 1.78 8.00 6.62
C ALA A 42 2.98 8.91 6.30
N LEU A 43 2.80 9.91 5.43
CA LEU A 43 3.85 10.88 5.10
C LEU A 43 4.27 11.70 6.32
N GLN A 44 3.30 12.20 7.09
CA GLN A 44 3.57 12.93 8.33
C GLN A 44 4.30 12.06 9.36
N ASN A 45 3.87 10.81 9.54
CA ASN A 45 4.58 9.84 10.38
C ASN A 45 6.02 9.61 9.91
N LEU A 46 6.27 9.54 8.60
CA LEU A 46 7.63 9.41 8.08
C LEU A 46 8.47 10.64 8.44
N PHE A 47 7.93 11.85 8.30
CA PHE A 47 8.64 13.07 8.68
C PHE A 47 8.95 13.16 10.17
N GLU A 48 8.09 12.60 11.03
CA GLU A 48 8.38 12.48 12.47
C GLU A 48 9.50 11.46 12.76
N ILE A 49 9.52 10.35 12.01
CA ILE A 49 10.50 9.26 12.20
C ILE A 49 11.88 9.66 11.63
N ASP A 50 11.88 10.29 10.46
CA ASP A 50 13.07 10.67 9.71
C ASP A 50 12.89 12.07 9.08
N PRO A 51 13.18 13.15 9.82
CA PRO A 51 13.02 14.53 9.34
C PRO A 51 13.84 14.84 8.08
N ASP A 52 14.93 14.12 7.81
CA ASP A 52 15.76 14.35 6.62
C ASP A 52 14.96 14.07 5.34
N THR A 53 13.96 13.19 5.40
CA THR A 53 13.08 12.86 4.26
C THR A 53 12.20 14.02 3.81
N ILE A 54 12.02 15.07 4.63
CA ILE A 54 11.32 16.31 4.21
C ILE A 54 12.04 16.95 3.03
N SER A 55 13.38 17.00 3.08
CA SER A 55 14.19 17.56 2.00
C SER A 55 14.11 16.70 0.75
N ILE A 56 14.06 15.37 0.90
CA ILE A 56 13.93 14.42 -0.20
C ILE A 56 12.56 14.58 -0.87
N TYR A 57 11.47 14.60 -0.09
CA TYR A 57 10.11 14.79 -0.57
C TYR A 57 9.96 16.07 -1.40
N LYS A 58 10.51 17.19 -0.92
CA LYS A 58 10.44 18.48 -1.62
C LYS A 58 11.22 18.51 -2.94
N ASN A 59 12.26 17.69 -3.07
CA ASN A 59 13.11 17.65 -4.26
C ASN A 59 12.71 16.53 -5.24
N ALA A 60 11.81 15.62 -4.86
CA ALA A 60 11.36 14.52 -5.70
C ALA A 60 10.23 14.97 -6.64
N PRO A 61 10.38 14.86 -7.98
CA PRO A 61 9.28 15.12 -8.93
C PRO A 61 7.97 14.40 -8.61
N ALA A 62 8.08 13.19 -8.07
CA ALA A 62 6.93 12.39 -7.67
C ALA A 62 7.21 11.51 -6.46
N THR A 63 6.16 11.21 -5.72
CA THR A 63 6.19 10.34 -4.55
C THR A 63 5.03 9.36 -4.60
N LEU A 64 5.31 8.06 -4.56
CA LEU A 64 4.30 7.02 -4.35
C LEU A 64 4.22 6.69 -2.87
N ILE A 65 3.03 6.80 -2.30
CA ILE A 65 2.77 6.59 -0.88
C ILE A 65 1.81 5.41 -0.73
N ILE A 66 2.30 4.31 -0.15
CA ILE A 66 1.50 3.15 0.22
C ILE A 66 1.43 3.11 1.75
N PRO A 67 0.37 3.68 2.36
CA PRO A 67 0.29 3.86 3.80
C PRO A 67 0.10 2.58 4.59
N ARG A 68 -0.37 1.50 3.94
CA ARG A 68 -0.56 0.21 4.60
C ARG A 68 -0.31 -0.92 3.63
N ILE A 69 0.75 -1.66 3.89
CA ILE A 69 1.04 -2.94 3.24
C ILE A 69 0.83 -4.02 4.28
N THR A 70 -0.04 -4.97 3.97
CA THR A 70 -0.30 -6.14 4.81
C THR A 70 0.38 -7.34 4.18
N LYS A 71 1.32 -7.93 4.90
CA LYS A 71 1.97 -9.18 4.54
C LYS A 71 1.43 -10.30 5.41
N ALA A 72 1.06 -11.42 4.81
CA ALA A 72 0.61 -12.60 5.53
C ALA A 72 1.12 -13.88 4.86
N GLY A 73 1.49 -14.86 5.67
CA GLY A 73 1.99 -16.15 5.18
C GLY A 73 2.34 -17.13 6.29
N VAL A 74 2.69 -18.35 5.88
CA VAL A 74 3.26 -19.39 6.75
C VAL A 74 4.51 -19.97 6.11
N VAL A 75 4.36 -20.53 4.90
CA VAL A 75 5.43 -21.09 4.06
C VAL A 75 5.45 -20.37 2.71
N LEU A 76 4.26 -20.20 2.14
CA LEU A 76 3.97 -19.27 1.06
C LEU A 76 3.15 -18.14 1.63
N GLY A 77 3.51 -16.91 1.27
CA GLY A 77 2.81 -15.71 1.70
C GLY A 77 2.74 -14.68 0.60
N GLY A 78 1.94 -13.65 0.83
CA GLY A 78 1.87 -12.49 -0.05
C GLY A 78 1.83 -11.20 0.74
N ALA A 79 2.15 -10.10 0.07
CA ALA A 79 1.86 -8.77 0.57
C ALA A 79 0.96 -8.02 -0.39
N TYR A 80 0.03 -7.24 0.16
CA TYR A 80 -0.85 -6.36 -0.59
C TYR A 80 -0.97 -5.00 0.08
N GLY A 81 -1.02 -3.94 -0.72
CA GLY A 81 -1.31 -2.58 -0.27
C GLY A 81 -1.78 -1.71 -1.41
N GLU A 82 -2.50 -0.64 -1.09
CA GLU A 82 -2.92 0.39 -2.06
C GLU A 82 -2.39 1.74 -1.62
N GLY A 83 -2.11 2.60 -2.61
CA GLY A 83 -1.53 3.89 -2.39
C GLY A 83 -1.80 4.88 -3.49
N VAL A 84 -1.28 6.09 -3.30
CA VAL A 84 -1.42 7.20 -4.23
C VAL A 84 -0.06 7.65 -4.73
N LEU A 85 0.04 7.83 -6.04
CA LEU A 85 1.13 8.55 -6.68
C LEU A 85 0.80 10.03 -6.68
N ARG A 86 1.66 10.81 -6.04
CA ARG A 86 1.64 12.27 -6.08
C ARG A 86 2.72 12.78 -7.04
N ILE A 87 2.39 13.76 -7.88
CA ILE A 87 3.34 14.50 -8.70
C ILE A 87 3.23 15.96 -8.27
N ASN A 88 4.35 16.59 -7.91
CA ASN A 88 4.36 17.93 -7.31
C ASN A 88 3.34 18.03 -6.16
N GLU A 89 3.35 17.05 -5.26
CA GLU A 89 2.49 16.96 -4.06
C GLU A 89 0.98 16.75 -4.31
N ALA A 90 0.52 16.84 -5.56
CA ALA A 90 -0.87 16.60 -5.93
C ALA A 90 -1.11 15.12 -6.27
N PRO A 91 -2.21 14.50 -5.79
CA PRO A 91 -2.55 13.13 -6.15
C PRO A 91 -2.92 13.04 -7.64
N VAL A 92 -2.26 12.17 -8.39
CA VAL A 92 -2.48 11.99 -9.83
C VAL A 92 -3.05 10.62 -10.16
N ASP A 93 -2.57 9.57 -9.49
CA ASP A 93 -2.90 8.18 -9.81
C ASP A 93 -2.92 7.31 -8.55
N TYR A 94 -3.60 6.18 -8.62
CA TYR A 94 -3.58 5.18 -7.55
C TYR A 94 -2.92 3.89 -8.04
N TYR A 95 -2.19 3.23 -7.13
CA TYR A 95 -1.46 2.00 -7.44
C TYR A 95 -1.70 0.96 -6.34
N SER A 96 -1.72 -0.30 -6.73
CA SER A 96 -1.61 -1.43 -5.82
C SER A 96 -0.19 -2.00 -5.86
N LEU A 97 0.26 -2.46 -4.69
CA LEU A 97 1.45 -3.29 -4.54
C LEU A 97 1.00 -4.71 -4.26
N ALA A 98 1.54 -5.66 -5.02
CA ALA A 98 1.42 -7.07 -4.76
C ALA A 98 2.81 -7.72 -4.77
N SER A 99 3.12 -8.55 -3.78
CA SER A 99 4.34 -9.37 -3.80
C SER A 99 4.02 -10.79 -3.37
N ALA A 100 4.73 -11.75 -3.96
CA ALA A 100 4.80 -13.10 -3.45
C ALA A 100 6.03 -13.21 -2.55
N SER A 101 5.89 -13.92 -1.43
CA SER A 101 7.00 -14.16 -0.52
C SER A 101 7.08 -15.65 -0.20
N TYR A 102 8.29 -16.18 -0.25
CA TYR A 102 8.62 -17.52 0.19
C TYR A 102 9.44 -17.39 1.48
N GLY A 103 8.95 -17.93 2.60
CA GLY A 103 9.68 -17.79 3.86
C GLY A 103 8.96 -18.39 5.07
N PHE A 104 9.73 -18.65 6.13
CA PHE A 104 9.29 -19.22 7.42
C PHE A 104 8.49 -18.25 8.30
N GLN A 105 8.09 -17.09 7.75
CA GLN A 105 7.32 -16.10 8.50
C GLN A 105 5.89 -16.58 8.63
N ILE A 106 5.59 -17.14 9.80
CA ILE A 106 4.23 -17.45 10.24
C ILE A 106 3.65 -16.20 10.88
N GLY A 107 2.68 -15.58 10.23
CA GLY A 107 1.91 -14.49 10.82
C GLY A 107 1.48 -13.42 9.84
N ALA A 108 0.96 -12.33 10.41
CA ALA A 108 0.58 -11.12 9.71
C ALA A 108 1.49 -9.97 10.15
N GLN A 109 1.95 -9.19 9.19
CA GLN A 109 2.83 -8.05 9.39
C GLN A 109 2.24 -6.86 8.64
N GLN A 110 2.44 -5.67 9.20
CA GLN A 110 2.03 -4.45 8.55
C GLN A 110 3.18 -3.45 8.56
N TYR A 111 3.31 -2.70 7.48
CA TYR A 111 4.27 -1.61 7.36
C TYR A 111 3.79 -0.59 6.33
N SER A 112 4.40 0.58 6.35
CA SER A 112 4.21 1.63 5.35
C SER A 112 5.40 1.67 4.40
N ASN A 113 5.16 2.04 3.15
CA ASN A 113 6.22 2.27 2.18
C ASN A 113 5.98 3.57 1.40
N ILE A 114 7.02 4.39 1.32
CA ILE A 114 7.03 5.62 0.51
C ILE A 114 8.20 5.53 -0.46
N ILE A 115 7.93 5.77 -1.73
CA ILE A 115 8.92 5.77 -2.81
C ILE A 115 9.01 7.16 -3.39
N PHE A 116 10.18 7.77 -3.26
CA PHE A 116 10.54 9.03 -3.87
C PHE A 116 11.22 8.75 -5.22
N PHE A 117 10.64 9.28 -6.30
CA PHE A 117 11.25 9.27 -7.61
C PHE A 117 12.08 10.54 -7.74
N MET A 118 13.41 10.42 -7.68
CA MET A 118 14.33 11.55 -7.66
C MET A 118 14.64 12.09 -9.06
N THR A 119 14.24 11.36 -10.10
CA THR A 119 14.45 11.71 -11.51
C THR A 119 13.17 11.49 -12.30
N GLU A 120 12.96 12.34 -13.31
CA GLU A 120 11.81 12.21 -14.22
C GLU A 120 11.88 10.89 -15.02
N GLU A 121 13.09 10.45 -15.36
CA GLU A 121 13.30 9.17 -16.08
C GLU A 121 12.82 7.97 -15.25
N ALA A 122 13.06 7.97 -13.94
CA ALA A 122 12.58 6.92 -13.05
C ALA A 122 11.06 6.92 -12.92
N LEU A 123 10.46 8.11 -12.79
CA LEU A 123 9.01 8.28 -12.79
C LEU A 123 8.38 7.76 -14.08
N GLN A 124 8.95 8.13 -15.23
CA GLN A 124 8.46 7.67 -16.53
C GLN A 124 8.57 6.14 -16.66
N LYS A 125 9.70 5.55 -16.28
CA LYS A 125 9.87 4.09 -16.29
C LYS A 125 8.85 3.39 -15.40
N PHE A 126 8.54 3.96 -14.23
CA PHE A 126 7.52 3.45 -13.33
C PHE A 126 6.12 3.50 -13.95
N ARG A 127 5.73 4.64 -14.55
CA ARG A 127 4.37 4.85 -15.08
C ARG A 127 4.10 4.13 -16.40
N VAL A 128 5.12 3.89 -17.22
CA VAL A 128 4.97 3.25 -18.53
C VAL A 128 4.82 1.73 -18.42
N LYS A 129 5.44 1.11 -17.42
CA LYS A 129 5.42 -0.34 -17.24
C LYS A 129 4.35 -0.73 -16.23
N ASP A 130 3.28 -1.38 -16.70
CA ASP A 130 2.35 -2.05 -15.79
C ASP A 130 3.06 -3.20 -15.07
N GLY A 131 2.84 -3.32 -13.77
CA GLY A 131 3.58 -4.26 -12.92
C GLY A 131 5.06 -3.90 -12.79
N TRP A 132 5.41 -2.61 -12.64
CA TRP A 132 6.78 -2.20 -12.33
C TRP A 132 7.29 -2.93 -11.09
N GLU A 133 8.55 -3.38 -11.13
CA GLU A 133 9.19 -4.11 -10.04
C GLU A 133 10.27 -3.26 -9.40
N LEU A 134 10.29 -3.23 -8.07
CA LEU A 134 11.35 -2.57 -7.34
C LEU A 134 12.68 -3.32 -7.55
N GLY A 135 13.62 -2.68 -8.27
CA GLY A 135 14.87 -3.29 -8.75
C GLY A 135 16.14 -2.76 -8.08
N ALA A 136 17.31 -3.20 -8.58
CA ALA A 136 18.64 -2.88 -8.04
C ALA A 136 19.05 -1.40 -8.13
N ASP A 137 18.35 -0.61 -8.95
CA ASP A 137 18.57 0.82 -9.09
C ASP A 137 17.87 1.65 -8.01
N ALA A 138 17.02 1.03 -7.19
CA ALA A 138 16.39 1.65 -6.04
C ALA A 138 17.21 1.43 -4.77
N GLU A 139 17.37 2.49 -3.98
CA GLU A 139 17.87 2.37 -2.61
C GLU A 139 16.69 2.17 -1.67
N VAL A 140 16.66 1.01 -1.00
CA VAL A 140 15.63 0.69 -0.02
C VAL A 140 16.21 0.87 1.37
N VAL A 141 15.62 1.75 2.15
CA VAL A 141 15.99 1.97 3.53
C VAL A 141 14.85 1.63 4.47
N PHE A 142 15.20 1.09 5.63
CA PHE A 142 14.28 0.81 6.71
C PHE A 142 14.47 1.86 7.81
N ARG A 143 13.37 2.35 8.38
CA ARG A 143 13.36 3.38 9.41
C ARG A 143 12.38 2.99 10.52
N ASP A 144 12.86 3.07 11.76
CA ASP A 144 12.07 2.84 12.97
C ASP A 144 12.26 4.00 13.95
N LYS A 145 11.25 4.25 14.80
CA LYS A 145 11.32 5.27 15.85
C LYS A 145 12.52 4.99 16.77
N GLY A 146 13.50 5.90 16.81
CA GLY A 146 14.69 5.79 17.67
C GLY A 146 15.99 5.32 17.00
N TYR A 147 15.95 5.02 15.69
CA TYR A 147 17.15 4.68 14.91
C TYR A 147 17.32 5.69 13.76
N SER A 148 17.99 6.83 14.02
CA SER A 148 18.33 7.76 12.96
C SER A 148 19.63 7.32 12.27
N ILE A 149 19.51 6.78 11.07
CA ILE A 149 20.65 6.69 10.15
C ILE A 149 20.55 7.92 9.27
N GLY A 150 21.47 8.88 9.46
CA GLY A 150 21.49 10.10 8.68
C GLY A 150 21.55 9.82 7.17
N VAL A 151 20.89 10.68 6.40
CA VAL A 151 20.91 10.59 4.93
C VAL A 151 22.32 10.87 4.42
N SER A 152 22.94 9.90 3.73
CA SER A 152 24.27 10.08 3.14
C SER A 152 24.16 10.64 1.72
N SER A 153 25.20 11.33 1.21
CA SER A 153 25.21 11.83 -0.17
C SER A 153 25.07 10.73 -1.25
N LYS A 154 25.32 9.46 -0.92
CA LYS A 154 25.09 8.31 -1.82
C LYS A 154 23.60 7.97 -1.99
N THR A 155 22.78 8.33 -1.00
CA THR A 155 21.33 8.11 -1.00
C THR A 155 20.61 9.05 -1.97
N ILE A 156 21.15 10.27 -2.14
CA ILE A 156 20.58 11.30 -3.02
C ILE A 156 20.92 11.04 -4.50
N SER A 157 21.96 10.26 -4.81
CA SER A 157 22.36 10.00 -6.19
C SER A 157 21.60 8.84 -6.85
N LYS A 158 20.74 8.15 -6.10
CA LYS A 158 19.92 7.06 -6.64
C LYS A 158 18.63 7.61 -7.26
N PRO A 159 18.24 7.09 -8.44
CA PRO A 159 17.07 7.61 -9.17
C PRO A 159 15.74 7.29 -8.47
N VAL A 160 15.73 6.29 -7.60
CA VAL A 160 14.58 5.89 -6.77
C VAL A 160 15.06 5.67 -5.34
N TYR A 161 14.39 6.29 -4.38
CA TYR A 161 14.64 6.13 -2.96
C TYR A 161 13.36 5.65 -2.27
N ALA A 162 13.39 4.45 -1.69
CA ALA A 162 12.23 3.83 -1.05
C ALA A 162 12.47 3.70 0.46
N VAL A 163 11.53 4.19 1.26
CA VAL A 163 11.57 4.13 2.72
C VAL A 163 10.48 3.20 3.23
N VAL A 164 10.86 2.30 4.14
CA VAL A 164 9.97 1.36 4.83
C VAL A 164 9.94 1.69 6.31
N PHE A 165 8.75 1.89 6.88
CA PHE A 165 8.58 2.35 8.25
C PHE A 165 7.23 1.90 8.85
N ASP A 166 6.95 2.31 10.09
CA ASP A 166 5.77 1.91 10.89
C ASP A 166 5.57 0.38 10.92
N GLN A 167 6.69 -0.32 11.20
CA GLN A 167 6.75 -1.77 11.18
C GLN A 167 5.99 -2.36 12.37
N LYS A 168 5.05 -3.26 12.09
CA LYS A 168 4.30 -4.04 13.09
C LYS A 168 4.51 -5.53 12.82
N GLY A 169 5.08 -6.20 13.82
CA GLY A 169 5.51 -7.60 13.74
C GLY A 169 7.01 -7.76 13.51
N LEU A 170 7.51 -8.99 13.54
CA LEU A 170 8.94 -9.29 13.41
C LEU A 170 9.38 -9.29 11.94
N LEU A 171 9.71 -8.12 11.39
CA LEU A 171 10.25 -7.96 10.02
C LEU A 171 11.74 -8.32 9.92
N ALA A 172 12.15 -9.42 10.55
CA ALA A 172 13.51 -9.92 10.41
C ALA A 172 13.70 -10.54 9.01
N GLY A 173 14.50 -9.88 8.15
CA GLY A 173 15.07 -10.48 6.93
C GLY A 173 14.17 -10.50 5.68
N THR A 174 13.16 -9.63 5.59
CA THR A 174 12.29 -9.58 4.40
C THR A 174 12.78 -8.55 3.40
N SER A 175 13.04 -8.99 2.17
CA SER A 175 13.33 -8.08 1.06
C SER A 175 12.02 -7.58 0.42
N LEU A 176 11.97 -6.30 0.02
CA LEU A 176 10.93 -5.75 -0.85
C LEU A 176 11.18 -6.02 -2.35
N VAL A 177 12.34 -6.60 -2.67
CA VAL A 177 12.70 -6.95 -4.05
C VAL A 177 11.71 -8.00 -4.57
N GLY A 178 11.09 -7.70 -5.72
CA GLY A 178 10.06 -8.55 -6.34
C GLY A 178 8.62 -8.12 -6.08
N ALA A 179 8.40 -7.00 -5.37
CA ALA A 179 7.09 -6.37 -5.31
C ALA A 179 6.72 -5.73 -6.66
N LYS A 180 5.50 -6.03 -7.14
CA LYS A 180 4.91 -5.48 -8.36
C LYS A 180 3.94 -4.36 -8.03
N PHE A 181 4.08 -3.26 -8.75
CA PHE A 181 3.23 -2.10 -8.65
C PHE A 181 2.37 -1.99 -9.90
N SER A 182 1.05 -2.02 -9.72
CA SER A 182 0.08 -1.99 -10.83
C SER A 182 -0.83 -0.78 -10.68
N ARG A 183 -1.12 -0.09 -11.77
CA ARG A 183 -2.00 1.08 -11.73
C ARG A 183 -3.44 0.61 -11.50
N LEU A 184 -4.15 1.25 -10.58
CA LEU A 184 -5.57 0.99 -10.36
C LEU A 184 -6.38 1.77 -11.38
N ILE A 185 -7.07 1.05 -12.26
CA ILE A 185 -8.06 1.62 -13.19
C ILE A 185 -9.41 1.55 -12.47
N ARG A 186 -9.96 2.71 -12.09
CA ARG A 186 -11.31 2.85 -11.52
C ARG A 186 -12.13 3.75 -12.43
#